data_AF-A0AA37MJF8-F1
#
_entry.id   AF-A0AA37MJF8-F1
#
_cell.length_a   1.000
_cell.length_b   1.000
_cell.length_c   1.000
_cell.angle_alpha   90.00
_cell.angle_beta   90.00
_cell.angle_gamma   90.00
#
_symmetry.space_group_name_H-M   'P 1'
#
loop_
_entity.id
_entity.type
_entity.pdbx_description
1 polymer ?
#
loop_
_entity_poly.entity_id
_entity_poly.type
_entity_poly.pdbx_seq_one_letter_code
_entity_poly.pdbx_strand_id
1 'polypeptide(L)'
;MEKRFSIAKTLVAALLISGSASFVSCSKSDNPVSPGTEETTGSYITTIDDLVKAIQDAGAEATVIKLAPGINLTLNETIDLSGKQITILTPANSTAAHLVLGENGGFIVNNNFKLSNVTIDATASTTPLISLNTVNEQVTTIEAIDFENVSVTGLKKALFYSSTKNYLITNFNIVNSLVEQAGDAITIDFTKGSCAKTLTIENSTIWGNVPGATTKSMYSSQSGQKLTEIEENSTQTFNIKNSTFYNLAKSKNFYTHRQSNQKWLAYNVENSVFVDCGKSGQVIKGLNGGSQGTNPTWNISGNLFNYEGVNTGVNEVTGDTNEPVKNSVEGIATITSTAEGLTVSMPSSVGDPRWLK
;
A
#
# COMPACT_ATOMS: atom_id res chain seq x y z
N MET A 1 -68.40 -6.84 -32.53
CA MET A 1 -68.84 -5.43 -32.55
C MET A 1 -67.89 -4.67 -31.64
N GLU A 2 -66.99 -3.92 -32.27
CA GLU A 2 -65.77 -3.35 -31.70
C GLU A 2 -66.05 -2.22 -30.70
N LYS A 3 -65.29 -2.19 -29.60
CA LYS A 3 -65.10 -0.97 -28.81
C LYS A 3 -63.72 -0.39 -29.15
N ARG A 4 -63.74 0.78 -29.78
CA ARG A 4 -62.60 1.63 -30.07
C ARG A 4 -62.19 2.36 -28.79
N PHE A 5 -60.92 2.28 -28.42
CA PHE A 5 -60.25 3.30 -27.60
C PHE A 5 -58.95 3.70 -28.27
N SER A 6 -58.85 5.01 -28.49
CA SER A 6 -57.74 5.73 -29.10
C SER A 6 -56.55 5.77 -28.14
N ILE A 7 -55.38 5.30 -28.57
CA ILE A 7 -54.10 5.55 -27.89
C ILE A 7 -53.29 6.49 -28.78
N ALA A 8 -52.99 7.66 -28.21
CA ALA A 8 -52.17 8.69 -28.82
C ALA A 8 -50.75 8.17 -29.09
N LYS A 9 -50.29 8.37 -30.32
CA LYS A 9 -48.88 8.22 -30.73
C LYS A 9 -48.09 9.41 -30.20
N THR A 10 -47.17 9.18 -29.27
CA THR A 10 -46.09 10.14 -28.99
C THR A 10 -44.88 9.75 -29.83
N LEU A 11 -44.57 10.60 -30.80
CA LEU A 11 -43.36 10.60 -31.61
C LEU A 11 -42.15 10.88 -30.70
N VAL A 12 -41.18 9.97 -30.60
CA VAL A 12 -39.84 10.30 -30.12
C VAL A 12 -38.99 10.60 -31.35
N ALA A 13 -38.73 11.89 -31.58
CA ALA A 13 -37.85 12.35 -32.64
C ALA A 13 -36.40 11.98 -32.31
N ALA A 14 -35.79 11.19 -33.19
CA ALA A 14 -34.35 10.98 -33.22
C ALA A 14 -33.67 12.27 -33.70
N LEU A 15 -32.89 12.91 -32.84
CA LEU A 15 -32.02 14.02 -33.23
C LEU A 15 -30.63 13.46 -33.56
N LEU A 16 -30.43 13.18 -34.85
CA LEU A 16 -29.11 12.98 -35.45
C LEU A 16 -28.41 14.35 -35.51
N ILE A 17 -27.40 14.56 -34.67
CA ILE A 17 -26.42 15.64 -34.87
C ILE A 17 -25.18 15.01 -35.48
N SER A 18 -25.10 15.05 -36.81
CA SER A 18 -23.87 14.93 -37.56
C SER A 18 -23.09 16.24 -37.40
N GLY A 19 -22.11 16.25 -36.50
CA GLY A 19 -21.13 17.32 -36.37
C GLY A 19 -19.74 16.73 -36.51
N SER A 20 -19.14 16.86 -37.68
CA SER A 20 -17.73 16.61 -37.93
C SER A 20 -16.89 17.55 -37.07
N ALA A 21 -16.39 17.06 -35.94
CA ALA A 21 -15.38 17.73 -35.15
C ALA A 21 -14.01 17.35 -35.68
N SER A 22 -13.36 18.30 -36.34
CA SER A 22 -11.96 18.27 -36.73
C SER A 22 -11.09 17.96 -35.52
N PHE A 23 -10.20 16.97 -35.64
CA PHE A 23 -9.15 16.72 -34.66
C PHE A 23 -8.19 17.92 -34.66
N VAL A 24 -8.36 18.81 -33.69
CA VAL A 24 -7.32 19.78 -33.34
C VAL A 24 -6.34 19.04 -32.43
N SER A 25 -5.13 18.83 -32.93
CA SER A 25 -4.01 18.36 -32.12
C SER A 25 -3.73 19.38 -31.01
N CYS A 26 -3.99 19.03 -29.75
CA CYS A 26 -3.54 19.85 -28.64
C CYS A 26 -2.01 19.73 -28.55
N SER A 27 -1.31 20.78 -28.98
CA SER A 27 0.09 20.99 -28.63
C SER A 27 0.20 21.34 -27.14
N LYS A 28 1.37 21.01 -26.59
CA LYS A 28 1.75 20.84 -25.20
C LYS A 28 1.70 22.10 -24.28
N SER A 29 0.77 23.05 -24.46
CA SER A 29 0.80 24.32 -23.69
C SER A 29 -0.39 24.64 -22.79
N ASP A 30 -1.54 23.95 -22.87
CA ASP A 30 -2.75 24.45 -22.19
C ASP A 30 -3.30 23.44 -21.17
N ASN A 31 -2.48 23.12 -20.15
CA ASN A 31 -2.98 22.50 -18.93
C ASN A 31 -3.23 23.59 -17.87
N PRO A 32 -4.37 23.58 -17.16
CA PRO A 32 -4.60 24.46 -16.03
C PRO A 32 -3.52 24.21 -14.96
N VAL A 33 -2.90 25.30 -14.53
CA VAL A 33 -1.83 25.35 -13.53
C VAL A 33 -2.31 24.63 -12.26
N SER A 34 -1.57 23.58 -11.88
CA SER A 34 -1.70 22.90 -10.59
C SER A 34 -1.58 23.92 -9.46
N PRO A 35 -2.43 23.89 -8.43
CA PRO A 35 -2.26 24.75 -7.28
C PRO A 35 -1.00 24.34 -6.52
N GLY A 36 -0.08 25.28 -6.34
CA GLY A 36 0.99 25.24 -5.33
C GLY A 36 2.38 24.82 -5.79
N THR A 37 3.07 25.64 -6.57
CA THR A 37 4.52 25.78 -6.41
C THR A 37 4.76 26.64 -5.17
N GLU A 38 4.92 26.01 -4.00
CA GLU A 38 5.54 26.71 -2.87
C GLU A 38 7.03 26.90 -3.17
N GLU A 39 7.40 28.15 -3.47
CA GLU A 39 8.78 28.59 -3.45
C GLU A 39 9.43 28.32 -2.09
N THR A 40 10.66 27.86 -2.20
CA THR A 40 11.55 27.34 -1.19
C THR A 40 12.16 28.42 -0.30
N THR A 41 11.78 28.44 0.98
CA THR A 41 12.53 29.14 2.05
C THR A 41 12.88 28.22 3.22
N GLY A 42 13.17 26.95 2.93
CA GLY A 42 13.80 26.02 3.87
C GLY A 42 15.13 25.53 3.27
N SER A 43 16.20 25.52 4.07
CA SER A 43 17.48 24.94 3.66
C SER A 43 17.33 23.43 3.47
N TYR A 44 17.90 22.89 2.39
CA TYR A 44 17.93 21.45 2.18
C TYR A 44 18.91 20.78 3.14
N ILE A 45 18.51 19.63 3.67
CA ILE A 45 19.37 18.72 4.41
C ILE A 45 20.32 18.03 3.42
N THR A 46 21.62 18.15 3.69
CA THR A 46 22.68 17.54 2.87
C THR A 46 23.54 16.55 3.64
N THR A 47 23.40 16.49 4.96
CA THR A 47 24.14 15.57 5.84
C THR A 47 23.20 14.85 6.80
N ILE A 48 23.66 13.72 7.33
CA ILE A 48 22.90 12.95 8.34
C ILE A 48 22.80 13.72 9.66
N ASP A 49 23.84 14.45 10.06
CA ASP A 49 23.85 15.24 11.29
C ASP A 49 22.81 16.37 11.21
N ASP A 50 22.66 17.01 10.05
CA ASP A 50 21.63 18.02 9.83
C ASP A 50 20.22 17.41 9.88
N LEU A 51 20.03 16.19 9.36
CA LEU A 51 18.75 15.48 9.46
C LEU A 51 18.38 15.22 10.93
N VAL A 52 19.32 14.65 11.69
CA VAL A 52 19.13 14.35 13.11
C VAL A 52 18.87 15.63 13.90
N LYS A 53 19.63 16.69 13.63
CA LYS A 53 19.44 17.99 14.26
C LYS A 53 18.07 18.59 13.93
N ALA A 54 17.63 18.55 12.67
CA ALA A 54 16.31 19.04 12.28
C ALA A 54 15.18 18.29 13.00
N ILE A 55 15.34 16.97 13.21
CA ILE A 55 14.40 16.17 14.00
C ILE A 55 14.45 16.56 15.48
N GLN A 56 15.64 16.84 16.04
CA GLN A 56 15.80 17.29 17.44
C GLN A 56 15.23 18.70 17.69
N ASP A 57 15.37 19.60 16.72
CA ASP A 57 14.88 20.98 16.78
C ASP A 57 13.38 21.09 16.48
N ALA A 58 12.77 20.06 15.87
CA ALA A 58 11.34 20.02 15.62
C ALA A 58 10.53 20.14 16.93
N GLY A 59 9.52 21.02 16.89
CA GLY A 59 8.61 21.28 18.01
C GLY A 59 7.41 20.33 18.07
N ALA A 60 6.34 20.78 18.73
CA ALA A 60 5.08 20.02 18.81
C ALA A 60 4.28 20.04 17.49
N GLU A 61 4.49 21.07 16.67
CA GLU A 61 3.85 21.23 15.36
C GLU A 61 4.46 20.32 14.29
N ALA A 62 3.66 20.00 13.27
CA ALA A 62 4.12 19.23 12.12
C ALA A 62 5.32 19.89 11.44
N THR A 63 6.41 19.14 11.32
CA THR A 63 7.67 19.63 10.74
C THR A 63 7.96 18.92 9.42
N VAL A 64 8.26 19.71 8.38
CA VAL A 64 8.66 19.22 7.06
C VAL A 64 10.17 19.38 6.90
N ILE A 65 10.87 18.27 6.69
CA ILE A 65 12.30 18.20 6.48
C ILE A 65 12.56 17.88 5.00
N LYS A 66 13.21 18.80 4.30
CA LYS A 66 13.50 18.68 2.85
C LYS A 66 14.91 18.15 2.65
N LEU A 67 15.05 16.98 2.05
CA LEU A 67 16.33 16.42 1.62
C LEU A 67 16.76 17.05 0.28
N ALA A 68 18.06 17.30 0.12
CA ALA A 68 18.60 17.76 -1.15
C ALA A 68 18.38 16.71 -2.26
N PRO A 69 17.98 17.10 -3.48
CA PRO A 69 17.79 16.15 -4.57
C PRO A 69 19.03 15.29 -4.85
N GLY A 70 18.84 13.98 -4.96
CA GLY A 70 19.91 13.01 -5.24
C GLY A 70 20.96 12.82 -4.15
N ILE A 71 20.78 13.42 -2.95
CA ILE A 71 21.72 13.25 -1.85
C ILE A 71 21.76 11.80 -1.38
N ASN A 72 22.93 11.33 -0.94
CA ASN A 72 23.09 10.02 -0.31
C ASN A 72 23.33 10.24 1.18
N LEU A 73 22.44 9.75 2.04
CA LEU A 73 22.54 9.83 3.50
C LEU A 73 22.58 8.43 4.10
N THR A 74 23.57 8.15 4.95
CA THR A 74 23.68 6.85 5.62
C THR A 74 23.18 6.94 7.05
N LEU A 75 22.19 6.12 7.38
CA LEU A 75 21.60 5.99 8.71
C LEU A 75 22.20 4.76 9.39
N ASN A 76 23.28 4.95 10.15
CA ASN A 76 23.94 3.84 10.85
C ASN A 76 23.17 3.39 12.10
N GLU A 77 22.39 4.29 12.68
CA GLU A 77 21.58 4.05 13.87
C GLU A 77 20.11 4.37 13.59
N THR A 78 19.22 3.81 14.41
CA THR A 78 17.81 4.12 14.34
C THR A 78 17.57 5.54 14.84
N ILE A 79 16.84 6.35 14.06
CA ILE A 79 16.48 7.70 14.43
C ILE A 79 15.15 7.68 15.19
N ASP A 80 15.16 8.11 16.44
CA ASP A 80 13.94 8.29 17.25
C ASP A 80 13.33 9.66 17.02
N LEU A 81 12.11 9.68 16.48
CA LEU A 81 11.37 10.92 16.23
C LEU A 81 10.81 11.55 17.52
N SER A 82 10.95 10.89 18.67
CA SER A 82 10.63 11.43 20.00
C SER A 82 9.20 11.95 20.13
N GLY A 83 8.25 11.30 19.46
CA GLY A 83 6.83 11.68 19.47
C GLY A 83 6.47 12.88 18.59
N LYS A 84 7.39 13.35 17.75
CA LYS A 84 7.18 14.50 16.86
C LYS A 84 6.49 14.10 15.57
N GLN A 85 5.75 15.05 15.00
CA GLN A 85 5.08 14.90 13.71
C GLN A 85 6.04 15.31 12.59
N ILE A 86 6.57 14.34 11.85
CA ILE A 86 7.67 14.57 10.90
C ILE A 86 7.29 14.09 9.50
N THR A 87 7.51 14.96 8.51
CA THR A 87 7.57 14.58 7.10
C THR A 87 9.01 14.72 6.61
N ILE A 88 9.60 13.65 6.09
CA ILE A 88 10.89 13.69 5.38
C ILE A 88 10.61 13.51 3.90
N LEU A 89 11.01 14.49 3.10
CA LEU A 89 10.74 14.47 1.67
C LEU A 89 11.89 14.98 0.81
N THR A 90 11.94 14.49 -0.43
CA THR A 90 12.61 15.20 -1.52
C THR A 90 11.54 15.91 -2.35
N PRO A 91 11.71 17.16 -2.80
CA PRO A 91 10.70 17.86 -3.60
C PRO A 91 10.24 17.04 -4.81
N ALA A 92 8.95 17.10 -5.14
CA ALA A 92 8.42 16.42 -6.31
C ALA A 92 9.13 16.87 -7.60
N ASN A 93 9.19 15.99 -8.61
CA ASN A 93 9.85 16.24 -9.90
C ASN A 93 11.37 16.50 -9.81
N SER A 94 12.00 16.09 -8.71
CA SER A 94 13.46 16.11 -8.56
C SER A 94 13.99 14.69 -8.32
N THR A 95 15.30 14.49 -8.54
CA THR A 95 15.94 13.21 -8.24
C THR A 95 15.75 12.88 -6.77
N ALA A 96 15.12 11.74 -6.47
CA ALA A 96 14.88 11.29 -5.10
C ALA A 96 16.20 11.22 -4.31
N ALA A 97 16.16 11.66 -3.05
CA ALA A 97 17.25 11.41 -2.11
C ALA A 97 17.35 9.91 -1.80
N HIS A 98 18.57 9.44 -1.60
CA HIS A 98 18.89 8.05 -1.31
C HIS A 98 19.29 7.90 0.17
N LEU A 99 18.51 7.13 0.91
CA LEU A 99 18.77 6.78 2.30
C LEU A 99 19.35 5.37 2.37
N VAL A 100 20.58 5.24 2.84
CA VAL A 100 21.23 3.94 3.04
C VAL A 100 21.11 3.56 4.51
N LEU A 101 20.39 2.48 4.82
CA LEU A 101 20.30 1.97 6.18
C LEU A 101 21.51 1.10 6.49
N GLY A 102 22.31 1.52 7.47
CA GLY A 102 23.31 0.66 8.08
C GLY A 102 22.66 -0.47 8.89
N GLU A 103 23.47 -1.26 9.59
CA GLU A 103 23.01 -2.46 10.30
C GLU A 103 21.85 -2.20 11.28
N ASN A 104 21.88 -1.06 11.97
CA ASN A 104 20.84 -0.63 12.93
C ASN A 104 19.97 0.52 12.40
N GLY A 105 20.06 0.82 11.10
CA GLY A 105 19.35 1.95 10.49
C GLY A 105 17.83 1.73 10.42
N GLY A 106 17.07 2.76 10.78
CA GLY A 106 15.61 2.76 10.75
C GLY A 106 15.01 4.00 11.42
N PHE A 107 13.70 3.99 11.61
CA PHE A 107 12.97 5.04 12.31
C PHE A 107 12.14 4.46 13.45
N ILE A 108 12.16 5.17 14.58
CA ILE A 108 11.20 4.98 15.65
C ILE A 108 10.15 6.09 15.54
N VAL A 109 8.90 5.68 15.31
CA VAL A 109 7.76 6.57 15.08
C VAL A 109 6.80 6.43 16.25
N ASN A 110 6.29 7.54 16.76
CA ASN A 110 5.32 7.56 17.86
C ASN A 110 4.20 8.60 17.66
N ASN A 111 4.13 9.20 16.47
CA ASN A 111 3.17 10.22 16.04
C ASN A 111 3.10 10.20 14.50
N ASN A 112 2.41 11.15 13.88
CA ASN A 112 2.26 11.22 12.43
C ASN A 112 3.60 11.25 11.71
N PHE A 113 3.75 10.41 10.71
CA PHE A 113 5.00 10.27 9.97
C PHE A 113 4.77 10.08 8.48
N LYS A 114 5.59 10.76 7.67
CA LYS A 114 5.55 10.61 6.21
C LYS A 114 6.96 10.55 5.62
N LEU A 115 7.19 9.56 4.76
CA LEU A 115 8.30 9.51 3.82
C LEU A 115 7.78 9.80 2.42
N SER A 116 8.42 10.73 1.70
CA SER A 116 8.00 11.04 0.35
C SER A 116 9.13 11.30 -0.65
N ASN A 117 9.03 10.69 -1.83
CA ASN A 117 10.00 10.83 -2.93
C ASN A 117 11.44 10.53 -2.47
N VAL A 118 11.65 9.35 -1.89
CA VAL A 118 12.95 8.86 -1.42
C VAL A 118 13.18 7.43 -1.89
N THR A 119 14.44 7.09 -2.15
CA THR A 119 14.90 5.72 -2.32
C THR A 119 15.60 5.26 -1.06
N ILE A 120 15.43 3.99 -0.70
CA ILE A 120 15.96 3.41 0.53
C ILE A 120 16.67 2.10 0.19
N ASP A 121 17.97 2.04 0.48
CA ASP A 121 18.72 0.78 0.48
C ASP A 121 18.72 0.21 1.91
N ALA A 122 17.95 -0.85 2.11
CA ALA A 122 17.85 -1.57 3.38
C ALA A 122 18.69 -2.86 3.42
N THR A 123 19.57 -3.07 2.43
CA THR A 123 20.32 -4.32 2.26
C THR A 123 21.18 -4.67 3.47
N ALA A 124 21.78 -3.68 4.14
CA ALA A 124 22.59 -3.91 5.33
C ALA A 124 21.75 -3.98 6.62
N SER A 125 20.53 -3.44 6.63
CA SER A 125 19.73 -3.30 7.85
C SER A 125 19.26 -4.62 8.42
N THR A 126 19.31 -4.71 9.74
CA THR A 126 18.83 -5.83 10.55
C THR A 126 17.64 -5.44 11.42
N THR A 127 17.14 -4.21 11.28
CA THR A 127 16.01 -3.63 12.00
C THR A 127 14.83 -3.36 11.06
N PRO A 128 13.59 -3.25 11.56
CA PRO A 128 12.47 -2.74 10.76
C PRO A 128 12.76 -1.33 10.24
N LEU A 129 12.23 -0.98 9.06
CA LEU A 129 12.35 0.39 8.54
C LEU A 129 11.62 1.38 9.46
N ILE A 130 10.37 1.07 9.83
CA ILE A 130 9.63 1.78 10.86
C ILE A 130 9.34 0.83 12.02
N SER A 131 9.59 1.30 13.23
CA SER A 131 9.13 0.66 14.46
C SER A 131 8.38 1.64 15.36
N LEU A 132 7.42 1.15 16.14
CA LEU A 132 6.77 1.91 17.21
C LEU A 132 7.31 1.49 18.58
N ASN A 133 7.65 2.44 19.46
CA ASN A 133 8.32 2.14 20.75
C ASN A 133 7.88 3.01 21.97
N THR A 134 6.64 3.47 22.09
CA THR A 134 6.25 4.18 23.32
C THR A 134 6.06 3.26 24.53
N VAL A 135 6.22 3.86 25.70
CA VAL A 135 6.26 3.17 27.01
C VAL A 135 4.89 3.14 27.71
N ASN A 136 3.88 3.86 27.20
CA ASN A 136 2.61 4.07 27.90
C ASN A 136 1.66 2.85 27.78
N GLU A 137 0.84 2.62 28.80
CA GLU A 137 -0.12 1.50 28.86
C GLU A 137 -1.47 1.80 28.16
N GLN A 138 -1.78 3.09 27.95
CA GLN A 138 -2.97 3.51 27.23
C GLN A 138 -2.79 3.30 25.72
N VAL A 139 -3.92 3.04 25.04
CA VAL A 139 -3.93 3.02 23.57
C VAL A 139 -3.46 4.38 23.06
N THR A 140 -2.48 4.37 22.16
CA THR A 140 -2.04 5.57 21.44
C THR A 140 -2.60 5.55 20.02
N THR A 141 -3.29 6.62 19.63
CA THR A 141 -3.74 6.81 18.25
C THR A 141 -2.72 7.63 17.47
N ILE A 142 -2.32 7.14 16.29
CA ILE A 142 -1.52 7.86 15.31
C ILE A 142 -2.43 8.11 14.11
N GLU A 143 -2.55 9.36 13.66
CA GLU A 143 -3.49 9.68 12.58
C GLU A 143 -3.01 9.14 11.23
N ALA A 144 -1.72 9.28 10.93
CA ALA A 144 -1.19 8.83 9.65
C ALA A 144 0.24 8.30 9.73
N ILE A 145 0.48 7.18 9.02
CA ILE A 145 1.82 6.76 8.57
C ILE A 145 1.76 6.59 7.05
N ASP A 146 2.55 7.42 6.35
CA ASP A 146 2.48 7.54 4.89
C ASP A 146 3.82 7.23 4.21
N PHE A 147 3.77 6.37 3.19
CA PHE A 147 4.81 6.18 2.20
C PHE A 147 4.28 6.64 0.84
N GLU A 148 4.85 7.71 0.27
CA GLU A 148 4.40 8.25 -1.01
C GLU A 148 5.58 8.42 -1.98
N ASN A 149 5.55 7.73 -3.13
CA ASN A 149 6.68 7.72 -4.07
C ASN A 149 7.98 7.23 -3.40
N VAL A 150 7.89 6.15 -2.59
CA VAL A 150 9.05 5.57 -1.90
C VAL A 150 9.49 4.28 -2.60
N SER A 151 10.79 4.11 -2.79
CA SER A 151 11.36 2.84 -3.26
C SER A 151 12.24 2.24 -2.17
N VAL A 152 12.02 0.97 -1.80
CA VAL A 152 12.80 0.24 -0.79
C VAL A 152 13.38 -1.02 -1.42
N THR A 153 14.69 -1.17 -1.35
CA THR A 153 15.41 -2.37 -1.82
C THR A 153 16.04 -3.12 -0.65
N GLY A 154 16.20 -4.45 -0.79
CA GLY A 154 16.94 -5.27 0.17
C GLY A 154 16.32 -5.39 1.57
N LEU A 155 15.02 -5.14 1.75
CA LEU A 155 14.38 -5.12 3.08
C LEU A 155 14.35 -6.53 3.70
N LYS A 156 15.19 -6.77 4.71
CA LYS A 156 15.26 -8.07 5.41
C LYS A 156 14.27 -8.23 6.55
N LYS A 157 13.86 -7.11 7.16
CA LYS A 157 12.90 -7.06 8.28
C LYS A 157 11.56 -6.50 7.81
N ALA A 158 10.73 -6.06 8.74
CA ALA A 158 9.44 -5.47 8.41
C ALA A 158 9.62 -4.06 7.84
N LEU A 159 8.77 -3.67 6.90
CA LEU A 159 8.60 -2.27 6.49
C LEU A 159 8.06 -1.48 7.68
N PHE A 160 7.12 -2.10 8.38
CA PHE A 160 6.52 -1.56 9.58
C PHE A 160 6.37 -2.63 10.66
N TYR A 161 6.75 -2.28 11.88
CA TYR A 161 6.62 -3.14 13.05
C TYR A 161 6.06 -2.35 14.24
N SER A 162 4.86 -2.68 14.70
CA SER A 162 4.40 -2.20 16.00
C SER A 162 4.90 -3.16 17.08
N SER A 163 5.64 -2.67 18.06
CA SER A 163 6.09 -3.50 19.19
C SER A 163 4.92 -3.82 20.14
N THR A 164 5.24 -4.32 21.34
CA THR A 164 4.35 -5.01 22.29
C THR A 164 3.15 -4.24 22.90
N LYS A 165 2.75 -3.09 22.32
CA LYS A 165 1.81 -2.12 22.89
C LYS A 165 0.61 -1.89 21.97
N ASN A 166 -0.45 -1.27 22.51
CA ASN A 166 -1.70 -1.01 21.79
C ASN A 166 -1.63 0.30 21.00
N TYR A 167 -1.50 0.22 19.68
CA TYR A 167 -1.61 1.37 18.78
C TYR A 167 -2.81 1.22 17.85
N LEU A 168 -3.50 2.34 17.62
CA LEU A 168 -4.40 2.48 16.50
C LEU A 168 -3.81 3.47 15.50
N ILE A 169 -3.51 3.01 14.29
CA ILE A 169 -3.15 3.90 13.19
C ILE A 169 -4.41 4.20 12.40
N THR A 170 -4.89 5.44 12.36
CA THR A 170 -6.12 5.77 11.61
C THR A 170 -5.92 5.48 10.12
N ASN A 171 -4.82 5.96 9.54
CA ASN A 171 -4.49 5.77 8.14
C ASN A 171 -3.05 5.27 7.98
N PHE A 172 -2.88 4.09 7.40
CA PHE A 172 -1.59 3.56 6.98
C PHE A 172 -1.58 3.50 5.46
N ASN A 173 -0.78 4.32 4.79
CA ASN A 173 -0.81 4.45 3.34
C ASN A 173 0.53 4.08 2.71
N ILE A 174 0.48 3.22 1.68
CA ILE A 174 1.59 2.91 0.78
C ILE A 174 1.11 3.24 -0.62
N VAL A 175 1.53 4.40 -1.14
CA VAL A 175 1.03 4.96 -2.39
C VAL A 175 2.18 5.22 -3.34
N ASN A 176 2.02 4.84 -4.61
CA ASN A 176 3.02 5.07 -5.65
C ASN A 176 4.42 4.50 -5.30
N SER A 177 4.48 3.39 -4.56
CA SER A 177 5.71 2.93 -3.91
C SER A 177 6.16 1.54 -4.39
N LEU A 178 7.45 1.27 -4.26
CA LEU A 178 8.10 0.01 -4.61
C LEU A 178 8.76 -0.57 -3.34
N VAL A 179 8.45 -1.81 -2.97
CA VAL A 179 9.02 -2.45 -1.77
C VAL A 179 9.49 -3.87 -2.07
N GLU A 180 10.80 -4.06 -2.03
CA GLU A 180 11.44 -5.38 -2.10
C GLU A 180 11.55 -6.01 -0.70
N GLN A 181 10.67 -6.96 -0.38
CA GLN A 181 10.80 -7.82 0.80
C GLN A 181 11.82 -8.93 0.54
N ALA A 182 13.11 -8.63 0.75
CA ALA A 182 14.21 -9.55 0.52
C ALA A 182 14.39 -10.62 1.61
N GLY A 183 13.91 -10.38 2.82
CA GLY A 183 13.98 -11.35 3.95
C GLY A 183 12.63 -11.92 4.38
N ASP A 184 12.68 -12.91 5.27
CA ASP A 184 11.53 -13.70 5.75
C ASP A 184 10.74 -13.05 6.90
N ALA A 185 10.70 -11.72 6.97
CA ALA A 185 9.85 -11.02 7.92
C ALA A 185 8.42 -10.86 7.37
N ILE A 186 7.47 -10.58 8.28
CA ILE A 186 6.17 -10.04 7.87
C ILE A 186 6.43 -8.59 7.46
N THR A 187 5.96 -8.19 6.26
CA THR A 187 6.21 -6.85 5.73
C THR A 187 5.55 -5.77 6.59
N ILE A 188 4.29 -5.98 6.96
CA ILE A 188 3.53 -5.06 7.82
C ILE A 188 3.07 -5.85 9.06
N ASP A 189 3.79 -5.71 10.16
CA ASP A 189 3.56 -6.52 11.36
C ASP A 189 3.01 -5.67 12.50
N PHE A 190 1.70 -5.78 12.72
CA PHE A 190 1.06 -5.25 13.91
C PHE A 190 1.07 -6.28 15.04
N THR A 191 2.13 -6.27 15.85
CA THR A 191 2.19 -7.14 17.03
C THR A 191 1.33 -6.62 18.18
N LYS A 192 0.95 -7.53 19.08
CA LYS A 192 0.23 -7.31 20.35
C LYS A 192 -0.62 -6.04 20.45
N GLY A 193 -1.92 -6.14 20.20
CA GLY A 193 -2.82 -5.05 20.60
C GLY A 193 -2.90 -3.88 19.61
N SER A 194 -2.14 -3.91 18.52
CA SER A 194 -2.15 -2.87 17.49
C SER A 194 -2.87 -3.25 16.20
N CYS A 195 -3.38 -2.23 15.50
CA CYS A 195 -3.94 -2.35 14.15
C CYS A 195 -3.94 -0.99 13.43
N ALA A 196 -4.13 -1.02 12.11
CA ALA A 196 -4.55 0.15 11.35
C ALA A 196 -6.08 0.11 11.19
N LYS A 197 -6.78 1.24 11.36
CA LYS A 197 -8.19 1.38 11.00
C LYS A 197 -8.34 1.29 9.49
N THR A 198 -7.50 2.00 8.74
CA THR A 198 -7.42 1.90 7.29
C THR A 198 -6.00 1.58 6.86
N LEU A 199 -5.81 0.49 6.13
CA LEU A 199 -4.58 0.20 5.39
C LEU A 199 -4.86 0.39 3.90
N THR A 200 -4.15 1.30 3.26
CA THR A 200 -4.23 1.56 1.82
C THR A 200 -2.92 1.22 1.13
N ILE A 201 -3.00 0.40 0.09
CA ILE A 201 -1.90 0.09 -0.82
C ILE A 201 -2.41 0.41 -2.22
N GLU A 202 -1.91 1.47 -2.81
CA GLU A 202 -2.42 1.98 -4.08
C GLU A 202 -1.28 2.30 -5.05
N ASN A 203 -1.47 1.90 -6.32
CA ASN A 203 -0.51 2.16 -7.39
C ASN A 203 0.93 1.76 -6.98
N SER A 204 1.08 0.59 -6.35
CA SER A 204 2.32 0.19 -5.68
C SER A 204 2.71 -1.26 -6.01
N THR A 205 3.98 -1.58 -5.79
CA THR A 205 4.52 -2.94 -5.91
C THR A 205 5.14 -3.38 -4.63
N ILE A 206 4.83 -4.61 -4.22
CA ILE A 206 5.53 -5.26 -3.12
C ILE A 206 5.92 -6.65 -3.61
N TRP A 207 7.19 -7.03 -3.50
CA TRP A 207 7.65 -8.32 -4.01
C TRP A 207 8.71 -8.98 -3.14
N GLY A 208 8.76 -10.32 -3.21
CA GLY A 208 9.86 -11.12 -2.66
C GLY A 208 10.88 -11.48 -3.74
N ASN A 209 12.16 -11.17 -3.54
CA ASN A 209 13.23 -11.38 -4.53
C ASN A 209 13.84 -12.81 -4.52
N VAL A 210 13.49 -13.65 -3.55
CA VAL A 210 14.04 -15.01 -3.43
C VAL A 210 12.90 -16.05 -3.52
N PRO A 211 13.02 -17.16 -4.27
CA PRO A 211 12.05 -18.25 -4.19
C PRO A 211 11.89 -18.73 -2.74
N GLY A 212 10.72 -18.52 -2.14
CA GLY A 212 10.50 -18.81 -0.72
C GLY A 212 10.96 -17.72 0.27
N ALA A 213 11.35 -16.53 -0.20
CA ALA A 213 11.80 -15.39 0.61
C ALA A 213 10.83 -14.97 1.70
N THR A 214 9.53 -15.14 1.45
CA THR A 214 8.48 -14.77 2.39
C THR A 214 7.67 -16.03 2.72
N THR A 215 8.21 -16.85 3.60
CA THR A 215 7.47 -17.94 4.24
C THR A 215 6.49 -17.42 5.30
N LYS A 216 6.42 -16.11 5.49
CA LYS A 216 5.49 -15.41 6.39
C LYS A 216 4.41 -14.66 5.63
N SER A 217 3.35 -14.29 6.34
CA SER A 217 2.28 -13.43 5.81
C SER A 217 2.82 -12.05 5.42
N MET A 218 2.14 -11.39 4.48
CA MET A 218 2.43 -10.01 4.11
C MET A 218 2.02 -9.05 5.24
N TYR A 219 0.88 -9.32 5.86
CA TYR A 219 0.31 -8.54 6.97
C TYR A 219 0.01 -9.43 8.17
N SER A 220 0.18 -8.88 9.37
CA SER A 220 -0.28 -9.47 10.63
C SER A 220 -0.97 -8.43 11.48
N SER A 221 -2.09 -8.81 12.11
CA SER A 221 -2.64 -8.11 13.27
C SER A 221 -3.10 -9.07 14.35
N GLN A 222 -2.57 -8.86 15.56
CA GLN A 222 -2.81 -9.70 16.72
C GLN A 222 -4.04 -9.27 17.56
N SER A 223 -4.82 -8.28 17.14
CA SER A 223 -5.84 -7.68 18.02
C SER A 223 -6.85 -6.77 17.32
N GLY A 224 -7.46 -7.21 16.22
CA GLY A 224 -8.43 -6.36 15.51
C GLY A 224 -9.64 -5.91 16.35
N GLN A 225 -9.96 -6.58 17.46
CA GLN A 225 -10.93 -6.07 18.47
C GLN A 225 -10.54 -4.73 19.10
N LYS A 226 -9.26 -4.35 19.11
CA LYS A 226 -8.81 -3.10 19.74
C LYS A 226 -9.46 -1.88 19.11
N LEU A 227 -9.65 -1.92 17.79
CA LEU A 227 -10.40 -0.89 17.09
C LEU A 227 -11.83 -0.75 17.68
N THR A 228 -12.53 -1.86 17.90
CA THR A 228 -13.86 -1.86 18.52
C THR A 228 -13.86 -1.51 20.02
N GLU A 229 -12.73 -1.62 20.72
CA GLU A 229 -12.57 -1.17 22.12
C GLU A 229 -12.36 0.35 22.23
N ILE A 230 -11.81 0.98 21.19
CA ILE A 230 -11.51 2.42 21.15
C ILE A 230 -12.68 3.20 20.57
N GLU A 231 -13.24 2.70 19.47
CA GLU A 231 -14.33 3.33 18.74
C GLU A 231 -15.40 2.26 18.45
N GLU A 232 -16.51 2.31 19.20
CA GLU A 232 -17.59 1.34 19.07
C GLU A 232 -18.10 1.27 17.61
N ASN A 233 -18.34 0.07 17.08
CA ASN A 233 -18.85 -0.18 15.73
C ASN A 233 -17.95 0.31 14.58
N SER A 234 -16.69 0.61 14.83
CA SER A 234 -15.74 0.98 13.79
C SER A 234 -15.36 -0.22 12.92
N THR A 235 -15.03 0.07 11.66
CA THR A 235 -14.62 -0.93 10.65
C THR A 235 -13.16 -0.77 10.33
N GLN A 236 -12.42 -1.88 10.38
CA GLN A 236 -11.08 -2.01 9.84
C GLN A 236 -11.15 -2.26 8.33
N THR A 237 -10.61 -1.34 7.55
CA THR A 237 -10.69 -1.34 6.08
C THR A 237 -9.32 -1.58 5.45
N PHE A 238 -9.27 -2.50 4.51
CA PHE A 238 -8.11 -2.80 3.68
C PHE A 238 -8.41 -2.40 2.24
N ASN A 239 -7.69 -1.41 1.72
CA ASN A 239 -7.80 -0.95 0.35
C ASN A 239 -6.55 -1.37 -0.42
N ILE A 240 -6.70 -2.25 -1.41
CA ILE A 240 -5.64 -2.66 -2.33
C ILE A 240 -6.11 -2.32 -3.73
N LYS A 241 -5.51 -1.32 -4.36
CA LYS A 241 -5.97 -0.80 -5.65
C LYS A 241 -4.83 -0.63 -6.62
N ASN A 242 -5.05 -1.00 -7.88
CA ASN A 242 -4.09 -0.81 -8.97
C ASN A 242 -2.66 -1.21 -8.56
N SER A 243 -2.48 -2.34 -7.88
CA SER A 243 -1.17 -2.69 -7.28
C SER A 243 -0.70 -4.05 -7.76
N THR A 244 0.57 -4.40 -7.53
CA THR A 244 1.07 -5.75 -7.79
C THR A 244 1.86 -6.33 -6.65
N PHE A 245 1.61 -7.61 -6.45
CA PHE A 245 2.22 -8.43 -5.44
C PHE A 245 2.84 -9.64 -6.12
N TYR A 246 4.12 -9.88 -5.84
CA TYR A 246 4.85 -11.00 -6.43
C TYR A 246 5.61 -11.78 -5.38
N ASN A 247 5.42 -13.11 -5.34
CA ASN A 247 6.17 -14.01 -4.49
C ASN A 247 6.12 -13.61 -3.00
N LEU A 248 4.89 -13.34 -2.53
CA LEU A 248 4.58 -12.93 -1.16
C LEU A 248 3.69 -13.93 -0.45
N ALA A 249 4.09 -14.39 0.74
CA ALA A 249 3.32 -15.32 1.56
C ALA A 249 2.96 -16.63 0.81
N LYS A 250 3.83 -17.11 -0.09
CA LYS A 250 3.55 -18.23 -1.01
C LYS A 250 3.09 -19.52 -0.32
N SER A 251 3.45 -19.71 0.96
CA SER A 251 3.08 -20.87 1.79
C SER A 251 2.19 -20.53 3.00
N LYS A 252 1.70 -19.29 3.12
CA LYS A 252 0.90 -18.79 4.25
C LYS A 252 -0.33 -18.04 3.78
N ASN A 253 -1.28 -17.82 4.69
CA ASN A 253 -2.34 -16.86 4.41
C ASN A 253 -1.69 -15.51 4.10
N PHE A 254 -2.20 -14.81 3.09
CA PHE A 254 -1.67 -13.51 2.69
C PHE A 254 -1.64 -12.56 3.88
N TYR A 255 -2.75 -12.51 4.64
CA TYR A 255 -2.85 -11.83 5.93
C TYR A 255 -3.03 -12.84 7.06
N THR A 256 -2.58 -12.48 8.26
CA THR A 256 -2.90 -13.21 9.49
C THR A 256 -3.62 -12.30 10.46
N HIS A 257 -4.86 -12.65 10.80
CA HIS A 257 -5.64 -11.99 11.83
C HIS A 257 -5.81 -12.93 13.02
N ARG A 258 -5.61 -12.43 14.25
CA ARG A 258 -6.01 -13.19 15.45
C ARG A 258 -7.51 -13.44 15.49
N GLN A 259 -8.30 -12.52 14.94
CA GLN A 259 -9.76 -12.59 14.87
C GLN A 259 -10.21 -12.39 13.44
N SER A 260 -10.19 -13.49 12.71
CA SER A 260 -10.71 -13.54 11.35
C SER A 260 -12.25 -13.65 11.36
N ASN A 261 -12.88 -13.46 10.20
CA ASN A 261 -14.33 -13.60 9.99
C ASN A 261 -15.19 -12.70 10.91
N GLN A 262 -14.86 -11.41 10.97
CA GLN A 262 -15.55 -10.43 11.79
C GLN A 262 -16.30 -9.40 10.94
N LYS A 263 -17.42 -8.88 11.44
CA LYS A 263 -18.27 -7.91 10.70
C LYS A 263 -17.64 -6.54 10.53
N TRP A 264 -16.68 -6.23 11.39
CA TRP A 264 -15.90 -5.00 11.34
C TRP A 264 -14.69 -5.10 10.40
N LEU A 265 -14.55 -6.16 9.60
CA LEU A 265 -13.52 -6.27 8.56
C LEU A 265 -14.12 -5.92 7.20
N ALA A 266 -13.44 -5.07 6.43
CA ALA A 266 -13.79 -4.74 5.06
C ALA A 266 -12.57 -4.85 4.14
N TYR A 267 -12.72 -5.55 3.01
CA TYR A 267 -11.67 -5.74 2.01
C TYR A 267 -12.13 -5.17 0.66
N ASN A 268 -11.43 -4.14 0.19
CA ASN A 268 -11.59 -3.54 -1.13
C ASN A 268 -10.35 -3.86 -1.96
N VAL A 269 -10.47 -4.79 -2.91
CA VAL A 269 -9.35 -5.24 -3.75
C VAL A 269 -9.74 -5.06 -5.20
N GLU A 270 -9.13 -4.08 -5.86
CA GLU A 270 -9.53 -3.66 -7.20
C GLU A 270 -8.33 -3.54 -8.14
N ASN A 271 -8.50 -4.01 -9.37
CA ASN A 271 -7.55 -3.82 -10.48
C ASN A 271 -6.10 -4.17 -10.13
N SER A 272 -5.88 -5.18 -9.29
CA SER A 272 -4.56 -5.55 -8.77
C SER A 272 -4.11 -6.91 -9.26
N VAL A 273 -2.80 -7.12 -9.32
CA VAL A 273 -2.17 -8.36 -9.78
C VAL A 273 -1.51 -9.08 -8.62
N PHE A 274 -1.76 -10.38 -8.50
CA PHE A 274 -1.14 -11.25 -7.52
C PHE A 274 -0.53 -12.45 -8.23
N VAL A 275 0.80 -12.57 -8.18
CA VAL A 275 1.54 -13.68 -8.78
C VAL A 275 2.33 -14.39 -7.71
N ASP A 276 2.13 -15.70 -7.57
CA ASP A 276 2.80 -16.52 -6.55
C ASP A 276 2.56 -16.01 -5.12
N CYS A 277 1.35 -15.50 -4.89
CA CYS A 277 0.94 -14.96 -3.59
C CYS A 277 -0.01 -15.88 -2.85
N GLY A 278 0.13 -15.89 -1.52
CA GLY A 278 -0.76 -16.64 -0.63
C GLY A 278 -0.62 -18.16 -0.73
N LYS A 279 -1.18 -18.85 0.27
CA LYS A 279 -1.11 -20.30 0.41
C LYS A 279 -1.81 -20.96 -0.77
N SER A 280 -1.03 -21.64 -1.63
CA SER A 280 -1.54 -22.34 -2.82
C SER A 280 -2.35 -21.41 -3.75
N GLY A 281 -1.95 -20.14 -3.86
CA GLY A 281 -2.61 -19.17 -4.72
C GLY A 281 -3.95 -18.63 -4.19
N GLN A 282 -4.26 -18.85 -2.91
CA GLN A 282 -5.47 -18.34 -2.26
C GLN A 282 -5.20 -16.99 -1.59
N VAL A 283 -5.39 -15.90 -2.34
CA VAL A 283 -5.19 -14.53 -1.87
C VAL A 283 -6.43 -14.01 -1.15
N ILE A 284 -7.62 -14.08 -1.76
CA ILE A 284 -8.84 -13.46 -1.19
C ILE A 284 -9.25 -14.15 0.10
N LYS A 285 -9.27 -15.50 0.09
CA LYS A 285 -9.42 -16.27 1.33
C LYS A 285 -8.29 -16.01 2.33
N GLY A 286 -7.07 -15.82 1.82
CA GLY A 286 -5.88 -15.50 2.60
C GLY A 286 -5.94 -14.14 3.31
N LEU A 287 -6.68 -13.15 2.76
CA LEU A 287 -6.91 -11.86 3.41
C LEU A 287 -7.70 -12.03 4.71
N ASN A 288 -8.62 -12.98 4.79
CA ASN A 288 -9.38 -13.26 6.01
C ASN A 288 -8.71 -14.32 6.90
N GLY A 289 -7.37 -14.36 6.94
CA GLY A 289 -6.62 -15.32 7.75
C GLY A 289 -6.89 -16.79 7.39
N GLY A 290 -7.36 -17.07 6.18
CA GLY A 290 -7.75 -18.42 5.74
C GLY A 290 -9.11 -18.89 6.28
N SER A 291 -9.81 -18.06 7.07
CA SER A 291 -11.09 -18.40 7.67
C SER A 291 -12.21 -18.42 6.63
N GLN A 292 -13.15 -19.34 6.83
CA GLN A 292 -14.37 -19.45 6.05
C GLN A 292 -15.48 -18.74 6.81
N GLY A 293 -16.12 -17.78 6.16
CA GLY A 293 -17.27 -17.08 6.75
C GLY A 293 -17.57 -15.74 6.11
N THR A 294 -18.85 -15.37 6.15
CA THR A 294 -19.47 -14.29 5.38
C THR A 294 -19.58 -12.98 6.15
N ASN A 295 -18.98 -12.88 7.33
CA ASN A 295 -19.09 -11.67 8.15
C ASN A 295 -18.38 -10.44 7.55
N PRO A 296 -17.18 -10.55 6.95
CA PRO A 296 -16.52 -9.38 6.38
C PRO A 296 -17.27 -8.83 5.18
N THR A 297 -17.12 -7.52 4.93
CA THR A 297 -17.54 -6.91 3.67
C THR A 297 -16.47 -7.13 2.60
N TRP A 298 -16.88 -7.54 1.40
CA TRP A 298 -15.99 -7.82 0.28
C TRP A 298 -16.37 -6.98 -0.94
N ASN A 299 -15.41 -6.22 -1.47
CA ASN A 299 -15.50 -5.57 -2.77
C ASN A 299 -14.29 -5.96 -3.61
N ILE A 300 -14.45 -6.98 -4.45
CA ILE A 300 -13.36 -7.61 -5.21
C ILE A 300 -13.67 -7.53 -6.71
N SER A 301 -12.86 -6.82 -7.47
CA SER A 301 -13.09 -6.67 -8.91
C SER A 301 -11.82 -6.39 -9.73
N GLY A 302 -11.78 -6.85 -10.98
CA GLY A 302 -10.74 -6.49 -11.94
C GLY A 302 -9.35 -7.04 -11.61
N ASN A 303 -9.22 -8.02 -10.72
CA ASN A 303 -7.92 -8.52 -10.26
C ASN A 303 -7.43 -9.72 -11.08
N LEU A 304 -6.11 -9.84 -11.24
CA LEU A 304 -5.46 -11.00 -11.86
C LEU A 304 -4.79 -11.85 -10.78
N PHE A 305 -5.10 -13.15 -10.75
CA PHE A 305 -4.53 -14.10 -9.80
C PHE A 305 -3.80 -15.21 -10.55
N ASN A 306 -2.49 -15.32 -10.35
CA ASN A 306 -1.68 -16.39 -10.89
C ASN A 306 -0.85 -17.06 -9.81
N TYR A 307 -0.69 -18.36 -9.92
CA TYR A 307 0.13 -19.14 -9.01
C TYR A 307 0.80 -20.26 -9.79
N GLU A 308 2.12 -20.42 -9.64
CA GLU A 308 2.91 -21.44 -10.32
C GLU A 308 2.68 -21.47 -11.84
N GLY A 309 2.57 -20.28 -12.43
CA GLY A 309 2.40 -20.10 -13.87
C GLY A 309 1.00 -20.41 -14.41
N VAL A 310 0.01 -20.66 -13.55
CA VAL A 310 -1.39 -20.88 -13.96
C VAL A 310 -2.31 -19.77 -13.45
N ASN A 311 -3.40 -19.53 -14.16
CA ASN A 311 -4.48 -18.65 -13.70
C ASN A 311 -5.29 -19.35 -12.61
N THR A 312 -5.33 -18.77 -11.41
CA THR A 312 -6.06 -19.29 -10.25
C THR A 312 -7.28 -18.48 -9.88
N GLY A 313 -7.64 -17.45 -10.66
CA GLY A 313 -8.74 -16.53 -10.32
C GLY A 313 -10.10 -17.20 -10.13
N VAL A 314 -10.35 -18.34 -10.79
CA VAL A 314 -11.56 -19.15 -10.62
C VAL A 314 -11.66 -19.87 -9.28
N ASN A 315 -10.52 -20.04 -8.60
CA ASN A 315 -10.43 -20.70 -7.29
C ASN A 315 -10.55 -19.70 -6.13
N GLU A 316 -10.53 -18.40 -6.42
CA GLU A 316 -10.72 -17.36 -5.43
C GLU A 316 -12.18 -17.30 -4.99
N VAL A 317 -12.39 -17.24 -3.68
CA VAL A 317 -13.71 -17.24 -3.06
C VAL A 317 -13.77 -16.19 -1.96
N THR A 318 -14.90 -15.51 -1.87
CA THR A 318 -15.31 -14.75 -0.69
C THR A 318 -16.15 -15.66 0.20
N GLY A 319 -16.11 -15.45 1.52
CA GLY A 319 -17.06 -16.10 2.42
C GLY A 319 -16.89 -17.62 2.62
N ASP A 320 -18.01 -18.30 2.84
CA ASP A 320 -18.07 -19.74 3.12
C ASP A 320 -18.22 -20.53 1.82
N THR A 321 -17.11 -20.70 1.10
CA THR A 321 -16.89 -21.63 -0.04
C THR A 321 -17.76 -21.52 -1.30
N ASN A 322 -18.82 -20.72 -1.32
CA ASN A 322 -19.83 -20.72 -2.39
C ASN A 322 -19.99 -19.41 -3.16
N GLU A 323 -19.23 -18.37 -2.80
CA GLU A 323 -19.23 -17.10 -3.54
C GLU A 323 -17.88 -16.95 -4.27
N PRO A 324 -17.76 -17.52 -5.48
CA PRO A 324 -16.56 -17.32 -6.28
C PRO A 324 -16.39 -15.84 -6.60
N VAL A 325 -15.14 -15.38 -6.66
CA VAL A 325 -14.83 -14.05 -7.18
C VAL A 325 -15.11 -14.05 -8.68
N LYS A 326 -16.23 -13.45 -9.08
CA LYS A 326 -16.74 -13.52 -10.46
C LYS A 326 -16.05 -12.56 -11.43
N ASN A 327 -15.36 -11.56 -10.91
CA ASN A 327 -14.80 -10.45 -11.70
C ASN A 327 -13.27 -10.48 -11.75
N SER A 328 -12.68 -11.68 -11.69
CA SER A 328 -11.26 -11.88 -11.92
C SER A 328 -10.95 -11.73 -13.41
N VAL A 329 -9.81 -11.11 -13.72
CA VAL A 329 -9.33 -10.98 -15.10
C VAL A 329 -8.64 -12.25 -15.53
N GLU A 330 -8.94 -12.70 -16.75
CA GLU A 330 -8.27 -13.84 -17.36
C GLU A 330 -6.89 -13.45 -17.89
N GLY A 331 -5.89 -14.30 -17.66
CA GLY A 331 -4.56 -14.16 -18.23
C GLY A 331 -3.48 -14.78 -17.35
N ILE A 332 -2.24 -14.67 -17.83
CA ILE A 332 -1.04 -15.04 -17.07
C ILE A 332 -0.11 -13.83 -17.12
N ALA A 333 0.31 -13.37 -15.94
CA ALA A 333 1.39 -12.42 -15.77
C ALA A 333 2.71 -13.17 -15.60
N THR A 334 3.74 -12.71 -16.32
CA THR A 334 5.12 -13.14 -16.14
C THR A 334 5.86 -12.01 -15.46
N ILE A 335 6.33 -12.25 -14.24
CA ILE A 335 7.13 -11.31 -13.46
C ILE A 335 8.52 -11.93 -13.28
N THR A 336 9.55 -11.22 -13.72
CA THR A 336 10.94 -11.63 -13.51
C THR A 336 11.65 -10.57 -12.68
N SER A 337 12.23 -10.99 -11.56
CA SER A 337 13.11 -10.13 -10.77
C SER A 337 14.52 -10.13 -11.37
N THR A 338 15.08 -8.95 -11.54
CA THR A 338 16.44 -8.71 -12.02
C THR A 338 17.17 -7.81 -11.02
N ALA A 339 18.50 -7.67 -11.16
CA ALA A 339 19.26 -6.72 -10.34
C ALA A 339 18.82 -5.25 -10.54
N GLU A 340 18.13 -4.95 -11.65
CA GLU A 340 17.66 -3.61 -12.04
C GLU A 340 16.20 -3.37 -11.62
N GLY A 341 15.53 -4.38 -11.04
CA GLY A 341 14.13 -4.32 -10.66
C GLY A 341 13.28 -5.42 -11.30
N LEU A 342 11.96 -5.23 -11.29
CA LEU A 342 11.00 -6.17 -11.86
C LEU A 342 10.75 -5.88 -13.34
N THR A 343 10.79 -6.92 -14.17
CA THR A 343 10.22 -6.89 -15.51
C THR A 343 8.88 -7.62 -15.50
N VAL A 344 7.86 -7.00 -16.08
CA VAL A 344 6.49 -7.53 -16.01
C VAL A 344 5.85 -7.55 -17.39
N SER A 345 5.29 -8.71 -17.74
CA SER A 345 4.39 -8.88 -18.87
C SER A 345 3.05 -9.35 -18.33
N MET A 346 1.97 -8.62 -18.62
CA MET A 346 0.62 -8.91 -18.11
C MET A 346 -0.45 -8.38 -19.07
N PRO A 347 -1.71 -8.82 -18.96
CA PRO A 347 -2.82 -8.21 -19.69
C PRO A 347 -2.88 -6.70 -19.45
N SER A 348 -3.03 -5.91 -20.51
CA SER A 348 -2.91 -4.44 -20.49
C SER A 348 -3.98 -3.69 -19.68
N SER A 349 -4.90 -4.41 -19.02
CA SER A 349 -6.10 -3.86 -18.37
C SER A 349 -6.09 -3.99 -16.85
N VAL A 350 -5.02 -4.46 -16.21
CA VAL A 350 -4.96 -4.74 -14.76
C VAL A 350 -3.61 -4.33 -14.18
N GLY A 351 -3.59 -3.88 -12.92
CA GLY A 351 -2.37 -3.52 -12.18
C GLY A 351 -1.95 -2.07 -12.35
N ASP A 352 -0.80 -1.70 -11.75
CA ASP A 352 -0.13 -0.43 -12.02
C ASP A 352 0.77 -0.57 -13.27
N PRO A 353 0.51 0.15 -14.37
CA PRO A 353 1.36 0.15 -15.55
C PRO A 353 2.72 0.85 -15.36
N ARG A 354 3.05 1.43 -14.20
CA ARG A 354 4.28 2.22 -14.03
C ARG A 354 5.59 1.42 -14.07
N TRP A 355 5.56 0.09 -14.08
CA TRP A 355 6.75 -0.76 -14.38
C TRP A 355 6.90 -1.07 -15.86
N LEU A 356 5.99 -0.59 -16.72
CA LEU A 356 6.16 -0.62 -18.18
C LEU A 356 7.03 0.54 -18.67
N LYS A 357 8.13 0.85 -17.96
CA LYS A 357 9.15 1.76 -18.48
C LYS A 357 10.25 0.98 -19.17
#